data_AF-A0A167GGF8-F1
#
_entry.id   AF-A0A167GGF8-F1
#
_cell.length_a   1.000
_cell.length_b   1.000
_cell.length_c   1.000
_cell.angle_alpha   90.00
_cell.angle_beta   90.00
_cell.angle_gamma   90.00
#
_symmetry.space_group_name_H-M   'P 1'
#
loop_
_entity.id
_entity.type
_entity.pdbx_description
1 polymer ?
#
loop_
_entity_poly.entity_id
_entity_poly.type
_entity_poly.pdbx_seq_one_letter_code
_entity_poly.pdbx_strand_id
1 'polypeptide(L)'
;MYFWNIWALKSDLRANQLTPKYDLKYLIAIIILTSLRNTPTDTSNGYDYLSLLLDLLMFMISTWYCFKINGGDTGQDFLRRYLSIFWVVGIRVLVCTVPISISVYSLIYITRGESSEETTLFDLLFILLFSGVYYWHVIAQIKDLKNTDVWEKQVRGAKSDNSN
;
A
#
# COMPACT_ATOMS: atom_id res chain seq x y z
N MET A 1 -10.71 -0.27 13.10
CA MET A 1 -9.71 -0.58 12.06
C MET A 1 -10.43 -0.36 10.77
N TYR A 2 -9.84 0.41 9.87
CA TYR A 2 -10.46 0.75 8.61
C TYR A 2 -10.06 -0.29 7.57
N PHE A 3 -11.02 -0.78 6.79
CA PHE A 3 -10.76 -1.71 5.67
C PHE A 3 -10.92 -1.03 4.31
N TRP A 4 -11.86 -0.08 4.22
CA TRP A 4 -12.24 0.51 2.93
C TRP A 4 -12.18 2.04 2.92
N ASN A 5 -12.64 2.71 3.99
CA ASN A 5 -12.83 4.17 3.98
C ASN A 5 -11.52 4.91 4.33
N ILE A 6 -10.78 5.34 3.29
CA ILE A 6 -9.55 6.13 3.45
C ILE A 6 -9.80 7.52 4.04
N TRP A 7 -10.98 8.10 3.80
CA TRP A 7 -11.30 9.45 4.27
C TRP A 7 -11.55 9.48 5.78
N ALA A 8 -12.32 8.51 6.28
CA ALA A 8 -12.51 8.31 7.72
C ALA A 8 -11.17 8.01 8.40
N LEU A 9 -10.36 7.12 7.82
CA LEU A 9 -9.01 6.84 8.34
C LEU A 9 -8.15 8.11 8.44
N LYS A 10 -8.08 8.91 7.37
CA LYS A 10 -7.30 10.17 7.36
C LYS A 10 -7.84 11.20 8.36
N SER A 11 -9.15 11.24 8.59
CA SER A 11 -9.75 12.09 9.61
C SER A 11 -9.25 11.72 11.01
N ASP A 12 -9.31 10.43 11.36
CA ASP A 12 -8.90 9.95 12.68
C ASP A 12 -7.39 10.02 12.91
N LEU A 13 -6.60 9.82 11.86
CA LEU A 13 -5.14 10.01 11.88
C LEU A 13 -4.77 11.46 12.22
N ARG A 14 -5.50 12.44 11.65
CA ARG A 14 -5.29 13.86 11.93
C ARG A 14 -5.70 14.23 13.35
N ALA A 15 -6.81 13.69 13.81
CA ALA A 15 -7.31 13.93 15.17
C ALA A 15 -6.53 13.19 16.26
N ASN A 16 -5.50 12.41 15.90
CA ASN A 16 -4.74 11.51 16.77
C ASN A 16 -5.64 10.58 17.61
N GLN A 17 -6.75 10.12 17.02
CA GLN A 17 -7.76 9.30 17.70
C GLN A 17 -7.46 7.79 17.60
N LEU A 18 -6.48 7.41 16.78
CA LEU A 18 -6.04 6.02 16.67
C LEU A 18 -5.08 5.67 17.80
N THR A 19 -5.49 4.75 18.66
CA THR A 19 -4.65 4.22 19.73
C THR A 19 -3.60 3.23 19.20
N PRO A 20 -2.49 3.01 19.93
CA PRO A 20 -1.45 2.02 19.55
C PRO A 20 -1.97 0.60 19.30
N LYS A 21 -3.11 0.23 19.91
CA LYS A 21 -3.79 -1.05 19.67
C LYS A 21 -4.19 -1.25 18.20
N TYR A 22 -4.46 -0.17 17.47
CA TYR A 22 -4.76 -0.24 16.03
C TYR A 22 -3.50 -0.48 15.20
N ASP A 23 -2.36 0.06 15.61
CA ASP A 23 -1.07 -0.13 14.90
C ASP A 23 -0.71 -1.62 14.83
N LEU A 24 -0.87 -2.32 15.97
CA LEU A 24 -0.66 -3.78 16.04
C LEU A 24 -1.65 -4.54 15.15
N LYS A 25 -2.93 -4.13 15.11
CA LYS A 25 -3.94 -4.78 14.26
C LYS A 25 -3.60 -4.64 12.78
N TYR A 26 -3.17 -3.45 12.34
CA TYR A 26 -2.73 -3.25 10.96
C TYR A 26 -1.49 -4.08 10.63
N LEU A 27 -0.49 -4.10 11.53
CA LEU A 27 0.70 -4.92 11.35
C LEU A 27 0.37 -6.41 11.21
N ILE A 28 -0.42 -6.97 12.14
CA ILE A 28 -0.84 -8.38 12.10
C ILE A 28 -1.58 -8.68 10.79
N ALA A 29 -2.50 -7.81 10.39
CA ALA A 29 -3.27 -8.00 9.17
C ALA A 29 -2.37 -7.99 7.92
N ILE A 30 -1.40 -7.08 7.84
CA ILE A 30 -0.40 -7.03 6.77
C ILE A 30 0.42 -8.32 6.76
N ILE A 31 0.94 -8.75 7.92
CA ILE A 31 1.75 -9.98 8.03
C ILE A 31 0.97 -11.20 7.53
N ILE A 32 -0.27 -11.39 8.00
CA ILE A 32 -1.13 -12.51 7.57
C ILE A 32 -1.28 -12.51 6.05
N LEU A 33 -1.57 -11.35 5.46
CA LEU A 33 -1.82 -11.23 4.03
C LEU A 33 -0.54 -11.46 3.19
N THR A 34 0.60 -10.96 3.67
CA THR A 34 1.90 -11.22 3.02
C THR A 34 2.34 -12.67 3.16
N SER A 35 2.05 -13.33 4.29
CA SER A 35 2.38 -14.74 4.48
C SER A 35 1.55 -15.63 3.56
N LEU A 36 0.25 -15.34 3.40
CA LEU A 36 -0.63 -16.06 2.47
C LEU A 36 -0.13 -15.96 1.03
N ARG A 37 0.33 -14.77 0.61
CA ARG A 37 0.91 -14.57 -0.73
C ARG A 37 2.14 -15.43 -0.98
N ASN A 38 3.02 -15.60 0.00
CA ASN A 38 4.33 -16.25 -0.16
C ASN A 38 4.32 -17.74 0.24
N THR A 39 3.19 -18.42 0.09
CA THR A 39 3.11 -19.87 0.38
C THR A 39 4.02 -20.61 -0.60
N PRO A 40 4.95 -21.49 -0.13
CA PRO A 40 5.89 -22.18 -1.01
C PRO A 40 5.18 -23.01 -2.07
N THR A 41 5.64 -22.91 -3.31
CA THR A 41 5.23 -23.78 -4.42
C THR A 41 6.45 -24.54 -4.93
N ASP A 42 6.24 -25.79 -5.33
CA ASP A 42 7.31 -26.68 -5.80
C ASP A 42 7.84 -26.30 -7.21
N THR A 43 7.26 -25.29 -7.85
CA THR A 43 7.49 -24.90 -9.26
C THR A 43 8.21 -23.55 -9.42
N SER A 44 9.04 -23.15 -8.45
CA SER A 44 9.75 -21.86 -8.51
C SER A 44 10.82 -21.81 -9.61
N ASN A 45 10.83 -20.73 -10.40
CA ASN A 45 11.80 -20.48 -11.47
C ASN A 45 12.51 -19.13 -11.32
N GLY A 46 13.37 -18.78 -12.30
CA GLY A 46 14.15 -17.54 -12.27
C GLY A 46 13.32 -16.24 -12.23
N TYR A 47 12.12 -16.24 -12.83
CA TYR A 47 11.22 -15.10 -12.79
C TYR A 47 10.61 -14.89 -11.40
N ASP A 48 10.38 -15.96 -10.63
CA ASP A 48 9.92 -15.85 -9.24
C ASP A 48 10.95 -15.10 -8.38
N TYR A 49 12.23 -15.49 -8.45
CA TYR A 49 13.30 -14.81 -7.74
C TYR A 49 13.49 -13.36 -8.19
N LEU A 50 13.38 -13.11 -9.49
CA LEU A 50 13.47 -11.75 -10.03
C LEU A 50 12.28 -10.89 -9.55
N SER A 51 11.07 -11.43 -9.55
CA SER A 51 9.87 -10.74 -9.06
C SER A 51 10.01 -10.38 -7.57
N LEU A 52 10.49 -11.32 -6.75
CA LEU A 52 10.76 -11.12 -5.33
C LEU A 52 11.77 -9.99 -5.11
N LEU A 53 12.88 -10.01 -5.85
CA LEU A 53 13.93 -8.99 -5.75
C LEU A 53 13.38 -7.60 -6.12
N LEU A 54 12.65 -7.49 -7.22
CA LEU A 54 12.09 -6.22 -7.68
C LEU A 54 11.01 -5.69 -6.73
N ASP A 55 10.13 -6.56 -6.23
CA ASP A 55 9.14 -6.20 -5.22
C ASP A 55 9.81 -5.69 -3.93
N LEU A 56 10.89 -6.34 -3.48
CA LEU A 56 11.65 -5.91 -2.30
C LEU A 56 12.31 -4.54 -2.50
N LEU A 57 12.92 -4.30 -3.66
CA LEU A 57 13.49 -3.00 -4.02
C LEU A 57 12.41 -1.92 -4.06
N MET A 58 11.27 -2.18 -4.72
CA MET A 58 10.15 -1.25 -4.76
C MET A 58 9.59 -0.97 -3.37
N PHE A 59 9.45 -1.98 -2.51
CA PHE A 59 8.99 -1.83 -1.14
C PHE A 59 9.92 -0.93 -0.33
N MET A 60 11.24 -1.16 -0.39
CA MET A 60 12.22 -0.34 0.32
C MET A 60 12.21 1.11 -0.16
N ILE A 61 12.26 1.33 -1.47
CA ILE A 61 12.25 2.67 -2.08
C ILE A 61 10.96 3.42 -1.71
N SER A 62 9.81 2.74 -1.83
CA SER A 62 8.50 3.34 -1.54
C SER A 62 8.34 3.68 -0.05
N THR A 63 8.80 2.79 0.84
CA THR A 63 8.79 3.03 2.29
C THR A 63 9.66 4.22 2.64
N TRP A 64 10.89 4.28 2.11
CA TRP A 64 11.80 5.40 2.31
C TRP A 64 11.22 6.71 1.79
N TYR A 65 10.59 6.69 0.61
CA TYR A 65 9.97 7.88 0.04
C TYR A 65 8.77 8.36 0.87
N CYS A 66 7.93 7.44 1.35
CA CYS A 66 6.84 7.77 2.28
C CYS A 66 7.37 8.39 3.58
N PHE A 67 8.48 7.87 4.13
CA PHE A 67 9.13 8.42 5.31
C PHE A 67 9.58 9.87 5.07
N LYS A 68 10.23 10.14 3.94
CA LYS A 68 10.63 11.50 3.55
C LYS A 68 9.43 12.44 3.40
N ILE A 69 8.36 12.03 2.71
CA ILE A 69 7.14 12.83 2.56
C ILE A 69 6.47 13.13 3.91
N ASN A 70 6.47 12.17 4.84
CA ASN A 70 5.88 12.39 6.16
C ASN A 70 6.63 13.48 6.96
N GLY A 71 7.85 13.85 6.56
CA GLY A 71 8.70 14.84 7.22
C GLY A 71 10.02 14.27 7.74
N GLY A 72 10.35 13.02 7.38
CA GLY A 72 11.54 12.33 7.88
C GLY A 72 11.58 12.33 9.40
N ASP A 73 12.71 12.78 9.96
CA ASP A 73 12.96 12.82 11.41
C ASP A 73 12.05 13.82 12.16
N THR A 74 11.45 14.77 11.45
CA THR A 74 10.48 15.74 12.01
C THR A 74 9.03 15.31 11.80
N GLY A 75 8.81 14.20 11.11
CA GLY A 75 7.48 13.64 10.86
C GLY A 75 6.86 13.07 12.14
N GLN A 76 5.54 13.17 12.26
CA GLN A 76 4.81 12.57 13.38
C GLN A 76 4.17 11.24 12.95
N ASP A 77 4.15 10.27 13.87
CA ASP A 77 3.42 9.01 13.77
C ASP A 77 3.57 8.26 12.44
N PHE A 78 4.79 8.25 11.88
CA PHE A 78 5.06 7.66 10.56
C PHE A 78 4.55 6.22 10.46
N LEU A 79 4.92 5.36 11.41
CA LEU A 79 4.56 3.94 11.34
C LEU A 79 3.04 3.72 11.38
N ARG A 80 2.33 4.45 12.24
CA ARG A 80 0.86 4.40 12.33
C ARG A 80 0.21 4.85 11.03
N ARG A 81 0.62 5.99 10.48
CA ARG A 81 0.11 6.52 9.20
C ARG A 81 0.41 5.55 8.05
N TYR A 82 1.65 5.04 8.01
CA TYR A 82 2.11 4.11 6.98
C TYR A 82 1.32 2.81 7.02
N LEU A 83 1.30 2.09 8.14
CA LEU A 83 0.63 0.78 8.24
C LEU A 83 -0.88 0.89 7.95
N SER A 84 -1.54 1.91 8.46
CA SER A 84 -2.98 2.08 8.26
C SER A 84 -3.35 2.43 6.82
N ILE A 85 -2.60 3.33 6.17
CA ILE A 85 -2.79 3.69 4.76
C ILE A 85 -2.43 2.50 3.87
N PHE A 86 -1.28 1.87 4.12
CA PHE A 86 -0.81 0.69 3.39
C PHE A 86 -1.90 -0.40 3.38
N TRP A 87 -2.48 -0.70 4.55
CA TRP A 87 -3.59 -1.64 4.65
C TRP A 87 -4.81 -1.25 3.82
N VAL A 88 -5.37 -0.05 4.02
CA VAL A 88 -6.62 0.36 3.34
C VAL A 88 -6.44 0.45 1.83
N VAL A 89 -5.29 0.96 1.37
CA VAL A 89 -4.95 0.97 -0.05
C VAL A 89 -4.78 -0.46 -0.57
N GLY A 90 -4.13 -1.33 0.20
CA GLY A 90 -3.89 -2.72 -0.16
C GLY A 90 -5.19 -3.48 -0.39
N ILE A 91 -6.17 -3.31 0.49
CA ILE A 91 -7.51 -3.91 0.31
C ILE A 91 -8.20 -3.41 -0.96
N ARG A 92 -8.12 -2.11 -1.26
CA ARG A 92 -8.73 -1.54 -2.47
C ARG A 92 -8.08 -2.09 -3.73
N VAL A 93 -6.75 -2.12 -3.77
CA VAL A 93 -6.02 -2.68 -4.91
C VAL A 93 -6.31 -4.16 -5.05
N LEU A 94 -6.30 -4.94 -3.97
CA LEU A 94 -6.62 -6.37 -4.00
C LEU A 94 -8.02 -6.63 -4.60
N VAL A 95 -9.03 -5.88 -4.16
CA VAL A 95 -10.40 -6.01 -4.69
C VAL A 95 -10.50 -5.67 -6.18
N CYS A 96 -9.62 -4.81 -6.70
CA CYS A 96 -9.54 -4.54 -8.14
C CYS A 96 -8.69 -5.59 -8.89
N THR A 97 -7.54 -5.98 -8.34
CA THR A 97 -6.58 -6.88 -8.99
C THR A 97 -7.12 -8.28 -9.10
N VAL A 98 -7.77 -8.83 -8.07
CA VAL A 98 -8.25 -10.23 -8.09
C VAL A 98 -9.22 -10.49 -9.25
N PRO A 99 -10.29 -9.71 -9.47
CA PRO A 99 -11.17 -9.90 -10.63
C PRO A 99 -10.46 -9.70 -11.97
N ILE A 100 -9.52 -8.75 -12.06
CA ILE A 100 -8.75 -8.51 -13.29
C ILE A 100 -7.87 -9.72 -13.60
N SER A 101 -7.13 -10.24 -12.61
CA SER A 101 -6.31 -11.43 -12.75
C SER A 101 -7.15 -12.62 -13.20
N ILE A 102 -8.27 -12.90 -12.50
CA ILE A 102 -9.18 -14.00 -12.88
C ILE A 102 -9.64 -13.85 -14.33
N SER A 103 -10.04 -12.65 -14.75
CA SER A 103 -10.51 -12.39 -16.11
C SER A 103 -9.42 -12.58 -17.17
N VAL A 104 -8.22 -12.07 -16.89
CA VAL A 104 -7.06 -12.16 -17.79
C VAL A 104 -6.61 -13.61 -17.95
N TYR A 105 -6.41 -14.35 -16.86
CA TYR A 105 -6.00 -15.75 -16.92
C TYR A 105 -7.09 -16.65 -17.52
N SER A 106 -8.37 -16.38 -17.26
CA SER A 106 -9.47 -17.12 -17.92
C SER A 106 -9.45 -16.91 -19.44
N LEU A 107 -9.19 -15.69 -19.90
CA LEU A 107 -9.08 -15.39 -21.33
C LEU A 107 -7.86 -16.07 -21.96
N ILE A 108 -6.71 -16.06 -21.29
CA ILE A 108 -5.50 -16.76 -21.76
C ILE A 108 -5.78 -18.26 -21.89
N TYR A 109 -6.42 -18.87 -20.88
CA TYR A 109 -6.78 -20.28 -20.91
C TYR A 109 -7.72 -20.62 -22.06
N ILE A 110 -8.77 -19.82 -22.29
CA ILE A 110 -9.73 -20.04 -23.40
C ILE A 110 -9.04 -19.90 -24.76
N THR A 111 -8.09 -18.97 -24.90
CA THR A 111 -7.43 -18.68 -26.19
C THR A 111 -6.29 -19.64 -26.53
N ARG A 112 -5.55 -20.14 -25.53
CA ARG A 112 -4.39 -21.02 -25.73
C ARG A 112 -4.66 -22.49 -25.44
N GLY A 113 -5.73 -22.80 -24.71
CA GLY A 113 -6.07 -24.17 -24.31
C GLY A 113 -5.20 -24.75 -23.19
N GLU A 114 -4.18 -24.00 -22.75
CA GLU A 114 -3.27 -24.37 -21.66
C GLU A 114 -2.85 -23.12 -20.87
N SER A 115 -2.50 -23.33 -19.60
CA SER A 115 -1.90 -22.33 -18.72
C SER A 115 -0.54 -22.85 -18.25
N SER A 116 0.47 -21.98 -18.25
CA SER A 116 1.77 -22.35 -17.66
C SER A 116 1.62 -22.51 -16.14
N GLU A 117 2.23 -23.56 -15.59
CA GLU A 117 2.36 -23.76 -14.14
C GLU A 117 3.54 -22.96 -13.56
N GLU A 118 4.40 -22.44 -14.43
CA GLU A 118 5.56 -21.63 -14.07
C GLU A 118 5.29 -20.15 -14.30
N THR A 119 5.95 -19.30 -13.51
CA THR A 119 5.91 -17.84 -13.70
C THR A 119 6.53 -17.46 -15.05
N THR A 120 5.74 -16.81 -15.90
CA THR A 120 6.16 -16.33 -17.21
C THR A 120 6.59 -14.86 -17.17
N LEU A 121 7.20 -14.38 -18.26
CA LEU A 121 7.49 -12.95 -18.43
C LEU A 121 6.22 -12.08 -18.36
N PHE A 122 5.09 -12.60 -18.85
CA PHE A 122 3.81 -11.89 -18.76
C PHE A 122 3.39 -11.71 -17.30
N ASP A 123 3.52 -12.76 -16.49
CA ASP A 123 3.19 -12.74 -15.05
C ASP A 123 4.09 -11.76 -14.31
N LEU A 124 5.39 -11.76 -14.61
CA LEU A 124 6.34 -10.79 -14.04
C LEU A 124 5.91 -9.36 -14.35
N LEU A 125 5.66 -9.02 -15.61
CA LEU A 125 5.27 -7.66 -16.01
C LEU A 125 3.93 -7.26 -15.39
N PHE A 126 2.99 -8.19 -15.31
CA PHE A 126 1.70 -7.99 -14.69
C PHE A 126 1.84 -7.70 -13.20
N ILE A 127 2.62 -8.50 -12.46
CA ILE A 127 2.92 -8.27 -11.04
C ILE A 127 3.58 -6.91 -10.82
N LEU A 128 4.61 -6.57 -11.61
CA LEU A 128 5.32 -5.29 -11.50
C LEU A 128 4.39 -4.09 -11.74
N LEU A 129 3.47 -4.19 -12.70
CA LEU A 129 2.49 -3.15 -12.98
C LEU A 129 1.59 -2.91 -11.76
N PHE A 130 1.02 -3.97 -11.18
CA PHE A 130 0.14 -3.84 -10.01
C PHE A 130 0.89 -3.40 -8.75
N SER A 131 2.09 -3.93 -8.50
CA SER A 131 2.98 -3.48 -7.43
C SER A 131 3.29 -1.98 -7.57
N GLY A 132 3.64 -1.53 -8.77
CA GLY A 132 3.91 -0.11 -9.06
C GLY A 132 2.71 0.79 -8.78
N VAL A 133 1.52 0.43 -9.29
CA VAL A 133 0.27 1.15 -9.03
C VAL A 133 -0.04 1.19 -7.53
N TYR A 134 0.14 0.07 -6.84
CA TYR A 134 -0.09 -0.03 -5.41
C TYR A 134 0.79 0.93 -4.60
N TYR A 135 2.11 0.85 -4.79
CA TYR A 135 3.05 1.71 -4.08
C TYR A 135 2.85 3.19 -4.41
N TRP A 136 2.59 3.51 -5.67
CA TRP A 136 2.23 4.87 -6.09
C TRP A 136 1.01 5.40 -5.34
N HIS A 137 -0.05 4.60 -5.22
CA HIS A 137 -1.25 4.98 -4.48
C HIS A 137 -0.98 5.20 -2.98
N VAL A 138 -0.15 4.36 -2.35
CA VAL A 138 0.25 4.55 -0.94
C VAL A 138 0.98 5.89 -0.77
N ILE A 139 1.97 6.15 -1.62
CA ILE A 139 2.74 7.41 -1.63
C ILE A 139 1.80 8.61 -1.79
N ALA A 140 0.86 8.54 -2.72
CA ALA A 140 -0.10 9.62 -2.97
C ALA A 140 -0.97 9.92 -1.74
N GLN A 141 -1.44 8.90 -1.02
CA GLN A 141 -2.25 9.10 0.20
C GLN A 141 -1.43 9.68 1.37
N ILE A 142 -0.17 9.28 1.53
CA ILE A 142 0.73 9.87 2.54
C ILE A 142 0.98 11.35 2.22
N LYS A 143 1.21 11.67 0.94
CA LYS A 143 1.40 13.05 0.48
C LYS A 143 0.17 13.92 0.72
N ASP A 144 -1.01 13.40 0.39
CA ASP A 144 -2.28 14.08 0.62
C ASP A 144 -2.52 14.37 2.11
N LEU A 145 -2.27 13.38 2.98
CA LEU A 145 -2.37 13.55 4.43
C LEU A 145 -1.42 14.64 4.92
N LYS A 146 -0.17 14.64 4.47
CA LYS A 146 0.83 15.67 4.85
C LYS A 146 0.41 17.07 4.41
N ASN A 147 -0.05 17.23 3.16
CA ASN A 147 -0.48 18.53 2.64
C ASN A 147 -1.64 19.10 3.45
N THR A 148 -2.57 18.22 3.85
CA THR A 148 -3.72 18.59 4.67
C THR A 148 -3.30 19.03 6.07
N ASP A 149 -2.35 18.33 6.71
CA ASP A 149 -1.79 18.72 8.01
C ASP A 149 -1.15 20.12 7.98
N VAL A 150 -0.44 20.45 6.90
CA VAL A 150 0.22 21.75 6.73
C VAL A 150 -0.82 22.87 6.61
N TRP A 151 -1.84 22.67 5.77
CA TRP A 151 -2.92 23.64 5.59
C TRP A 151 -3.69 23.90 6.89
N GLU A 152 -4.05 22.87 7.65
CA GLU A 152 -4.76 23.04 8.93
C GLU A 152 -3.96 23.83 9.96
N LYS A 153 -2.64 23.61 10.04
CA LYS A 153 -1.76 24.37 10.93
C LYS A 153 -1.70 25.85 10.54
N GLN A 154 -1.62 26.16 9.24
CA GLN A 154 -1.59 27.54 8.75
C GLN A 154 -2.90 28.28 9.04
N VAL A 155 -4.05 27.64 8.79
CA VAL A 155 -5.37 28.25 9.04
C VAL A 155 -5.63 28.48 10.52
N ARG A 156 -5.20 27.56 11.40
CA ARG A 156 -5.33 27.73 12.85
C ARG A 156 -4.40 28.81 13.40
N GLY A 157 -3.16 28.88 12.92
CA GLY A 157 -2.22 29.95 13.31
C GLY A 157 -2.72 31.35 12.92
N ALA A 158 -3.24 31.50 11.70
CA ALA A 158 -3.81 32.77 11.24
C ALA A 158 -5.03 33.24 12.08
N LYS A 159 -5.78 32.31 12.68
CA LYS A 159 -6.91 32.65 13.56
C LYS A 159 -6.47 33.08 14.96
N SER A 160 -5.36 32.60 15.51
CA SER A 160 -4.87 33.05 16.82
C SER A 160 -4.29 34.46 16.77
N ASP A 161 -3.64 34.81 15.66
CA ASP A 161 -3.02 36.13 15.48
C ASP A 161 -4.05 37.24 15.28
N ASN A 162 -5.23 36.94 14.74
CA ASN A 162 -6.35 37.88 14.59
C ASN A 162 -7.24 38.02 15.85
N SER A 163 -6.93 37.30 16.93
CA SER A 163 -7.69 37.35 18.20
C SER A 163 -6.97 38.07 19.34
N ASN A 164 -5.80 38.65 19.06
CA ASN A 164 -5.02 39.51 19.97
C ASN A 164 -5.03 40.96 19.46
#